data_AF-A0A920TJQ7-F1
#
_entry.id   AF-A0A920TJQ7-F1
#
_cell.length_a   1.000
_cell.length_b   1.000
_cell.length_c   1.000
_cell.angle_alpha   90.00
_cell.angle_beta   90.00
_cell.angle_gamma   90.00
#
_symmetry.space_group_name_H-M   'P 1'
#
loop_
_entity.id
_entity.type
_entity.pdbx_description
1 polymer ?
#
loop_
_entity_poly.entity_id
_entity_poly.type
_entity_poly.pdbx_seq_one_letter_code
_entity_poly.pdbx_strand_id
1 'polypeptide(L)'
;MAILNPNQSDCDYPFKGLCGAGVAFKLVCGVSKKLNQPLKDLSSLLDLATLGTSADMVPILDENRVIVAKGLEVINDNPRPGLKALLKTSGLLDRDIAVGNLIFSVSPKINAAGRLGDANRSVELLTTKNKSLAADLAPNLDEENHRRQGIKKKVVNKGLAESQCRIGSFPGPGHCSLVNMAGTQV
;
A
#
# COMPACT_ATOMS: atom_id res chain seq x y z
N MET A 1 -28.44 -0.17 -10.73
CA MET A 1 -27.13 0.19 -10.12
C MET A 1 -26.46 1.21 -11.02
N ALA A 2 -25.81 2.23 -10.45
CA ALA A 2 -24.94 3.13 -11.21
C ALA A 2 -23.48 2.68 -11.02
N ILE A 3 -22.71 2.61 -12.11
CA ILE A 3 -21.29 2.23 -12.10
C ILE A 3 -20.46 3.43 -12.51
N LEU A 4 -19.50 3.83 -11.67
CA LEU A 4 -18.51 4.84 -12.00
C LEU A 4 -17.16 4.15 -12.20
N ASN A 5 -16.82 3.89 -13.46
CA ASN A 5 -15.57 3.25 -13.84
C ASN A 5 -15.07 3.85 -15.16
N PRO A 6 -13.88 4.50 -15.20
CA PRO A 6 -13.34 5.07 -16.42
C PRO A 6 -13.01 4.00 -17.47
N ASN A 7 -12.80 2.74 -17.07
CA ASN A 7 -12.45 1.63 -17.96
C ASN A 7 -13.66 0.95 -18.63
N GLN A 8 -14.86 1.51 -18.51
CA GLN A 8 -16.00 1.02 -19.29
C GLN A 8 -15.81 1.32 -20.78
N SER A 9 -16.20 0.37 -21.63
CA SER A 9 -16.00 0.42 -23.08
C SER A 9 -16.69 1.59 -23.77
N ASP A 10 -17.79 2.07 -23.18
CA ASP A 10 -18.61 3.19 -23.64
C ASP A 10 -18.33 4.50 -22.86
N CYS A 11 -17.23 4.56 -22.11
CA CYS A 11 -16.87 5.74 -21.32
C CYS A 11 -15.83 6.59 -22.04
N ASP A 12 -16.15 7.85 -22.33
CA ASP A 12 -15.23 8.81 -22.98
C ASP A 12 -14.28 9.52 -22.00
N TYR A 13 -14.25 9.11 -20.72
CA TYR A 13 -13.39 9.77 -19.74
C TYR A 13 -11.91 9.68 -20.18
N PRO A 14 -11.18 10.80 -20.29
CA PRO A 14 -9.93 10.86 -21.04
C PRO A 14 -8.79 10.08 -20.40
N PHE A 15 -8.77 10.00 -19.06
CA PHE A 15 -7.71 9.34 -18.33
C PHE A 15 -8.19 8.04 -17.67
N LYS A 16 -7.70 6.91 -18.19
CA LYS A 16 -8.08 5.55 -17.75
C LYS A 16 -7.28 5.02 -16.56
N GLY A 17 -6.22 5.72 -16.18
CA GLY A 17 -5.25 5.26 -15.17
C GLY A 17 -5.60 5.54 -13.71
N LEU A 18 -6.81 6.01 -13.41
CA LEU A 18 -7.22 6.28 -12.03
C LEU A 18 -7.34 4.99 -11.22
N CYS A 19 -6.75 4.98 -10.03
CA CYS A 19 -7.00 3.94 -9.02
C CYS A 19 -8.39 4.11 -8.38
N GLY A 20 -8.83 3.14 -7.58
CA GLY A 20 -10.14 3.23 -6.91
C GLY A 20 -10.28 4.46 -6.02
N ALA A 21 -9.23 4.83 -5.27
CA ALA A 21 -9.21 6.05 -4.47
C ALA A 21 -9.24 7.33 -5.33
N GLY A 22 -8.59 7.30 -6.49
CA GLY A 22 -8.63 8.38 -7.49
C GLY A 22 -10.04 8.58 -8.04
N VAL A 23 -10.71 7.48 -8.43
CA VAL A 23 -12.12 7.52 -8.87
C VAL A 23 -13.03 8.08 -7.76
N ALA A 24 -12.86 7.64 -6.52
CA ALA A 24 -13.61 8.16 -5.37
C ALA A 24 -13.38 9.66 -5.16
N PHE A 25 -12.13 10.13 -5.27
CA PHE A 25 -11.82 11.57 -5.18
C PHE A 25 -12.50 12.37 -6.31
N LYS A 26 -12.48 11.86 -7.55
CA LYS A 26 -13.16 12.49 -8.69
C LYS A 26 -14.68 12.54 -8.51
N LEU A 27 -15.27 11.51 -7.91
CA LEU A 27 -16.69 11.52 -7.55
C LEU A 27 -17.00 12.66 -6.57
N VAL A 28 -16.21 12.80 -5.51
CA VAL A 28 -16.39 13.89 -4.54
C VAL A 28 -16.21 15.26 -5.20
N CYS A 29 -15.23 15.42 -6.10
CA CYS A 29 -15.09 16.64 -6.91
C CYS A 29 -16.34 16.92 -7.76
N GLY A 30 -16.93 15.90 -8.39
CA GLY A 30 -18.15 16.02 -9.17
C GLY A 30 -19.35 16.44 -8.31
N VAL A 31 -19.48 15.86 -7.13
CA VAL A 31 -20.53 16.21 -6.14
C VAL A 31 -20.36 17.65 -5.66
N SER A 32 -19.15 18.06 -5.25
CA SER A 32 -18.90 19.44 -4.83
C SER A 32 -19.21 20.44 -5.94
N LYS A 33 -18.84 20.16 -7.19
CA LYS A 33 -19.22 20.99 -8.35
C LYS A 33 -20.73 21.11 -8.49
N LYS A 34 -21.47 20.00 -8.34
CA LYS A 34 -22.94 20.00 -8.43
C LYS A 34 -23.60 20.80 -7.31
N LEU A 35 -22.98 20.83 -6.13
CA LEU A 35 -23.42 21.57 -4.96
C LEU A 35 -22.86 23.01 -4.88
N ASN A 36 -22.14 23.49 -5.91
CA ASN A 36 -21.46 24.78 -5.93
C ASN A 36 -20.48 24.99 -4.75
N GLN A 37 -19.89 23.91 -4.25
CA GLN A 37 -18.87 23.94 -3.21
C GLN A 37 -17.47 24.11 -3.81
N PRO A 38 -16.59 24.94 -3.20
CA PRO A 38 -15.23 25.13 -3.67
C PRO A 38 -14.40 23.84 -3.61
N LEU A 39 -13.73 23.49 -4.71
CA LEU A 39 -12.83 22.32 -4.74
C LEU A 39 -11.65 22.42 -3.76
N LYS A 40 -11.26 23.64 -3.36
CA LYS A 40 -10.21 23.88 -2.35
C LYS A 40 -10.55 23.21 -1.01
N ASP A 41 -11.83 23.03 -0.70
CA ASP A 41 -12.27 22.42 0.56
C ASP A 41 -12.00 20.90 0.58
N LEU A 42 -11.76 20.31 -0.60
CA LEU A 42 -11.41 18.89 -0.77
C LEU A 42 -9.92 18.62 -0.62
N SER A 43 -9.08 19.64 -0.42
CA SER A 43 -7.62 19.47 -0.36
C SER A 43 -7.20 18.46 0.71
N SER A 44 -7.94 18.43 1.84
CA SER A 44 -7.70 17.48 2.93
C SER A 44 -7.94 16.00 2.56
N LEU A 45 -8.59 15.70 1.42
CA LEU A 45 -8.82 14.35 0.93
C LEU A 45 -7.72 13.87 -0.03
N LEU A 46 -6.85 14.77 -0.48
CA LEU A 46 -5.79 14.45 -1.44
C LEU A 46 -4.73 13.51 -0.86
N ASP A 47 -4.52 13.52 0.45
CA ASP A 47 -3.62 12.58 1.12
C ASP A 47 -4.12 11.13 1.01
N LEU A 48 -5.43 10.86 1.13
CA LEU A 48 -6.01 9.54 0.87
C LEU A 48 -5.95 9.15 -0.59
N ALA A 49 -6.30 10.07 -1.49
CA ALA A 49 -6.26 9.81 -2.92
C ALA A 49 -4.82 9.46 -3.36
N THR A 50 -3.84 10.19 -2.83
CA THR A 50 -2.40 9.94 -3.05
C THR A 50 -1.95 8.63 -2.43
N LEU A 51 -2.38 8.31 -1.22
CA LEU A 51 -2.06 7.05 -0.57
C LEU A 51 -2.61 5.85 -1.36
N GLY A 52 -3.86 5.91 -1.82
CA GLY A 52 -4.45 4.86 -2.67
C GLY A 52 -3.77 4.75 -4.02
N THR A 53 -3.48 5.88 -4.68
CA THR A 53 -2.74 5.92 -5.96
C THR A 53 -1.36 5.32 -5.82
N SER A 54 -0.67 5.61 -4.71
CA SER A 54 0.63 5.04 -4.39
C SER A 54 0.52 3.54 -4.09
N ALA A 55 -0.46 3.13 -3.30
CA ALA A 55 -0.65 1.73 -2.89
C ALA A 55 -0.97 0.81 -4.09
N ASP A 56 -1.75 1.29 -5.06
CA ASP A 56 -2.07 0.55 -6.28
C ASP A 56 -0.95 0.62 -7.34
N MET A 57 0.08 1.44 -7.11
CA MET A 57 1.23 1.63 -8.02
C MET A 57 0.81 1.91 -9.47
N VAL A 58 -0.31 2.63 -9.66
CA VAL A 58 -0.76 3.05 -10.99
C VAL A 58 0.18 4.11 -11.57
N PRO A 59 0.27 4.24 -12.91
CA PRO A 59 1.15 5.24 -13.54
C PRO A 59 0.86 6.67 -13.04
N ILE A 60 1.91 7.38 -12.62
CA ILE A 60 1.84 8.79 -12.19
C ILE A 60 1.95 9.68 -13.43
N LEU A 61 0.90 9.62 -14.24
CA LEU A 61 0.71 10.41 -15.45
C LEU A 61 -0.57 11.22 -15.30
N ASP A 62 -0.69 12.32 -16.05
CA ASP A 62 -1.91 13.12 -16.15
C ASP A 62 -2.53 13.45 -14.77
N GLU A 63 -3.79 13.07 -14.53
CA GLU A 63 -4.50 13.36 -13.28
C GLU A 63 -3.83 12.76 -12.05
N ASN A 64 -3.27 11.54 -12.15
CA ASN A 64 -2.55 10.92 -11.03
C ASN A 64 -1.33 11.77 -10.64
N ARG A 65 -0.65 12.41 -11.60
CA ARG A 65 0.47 13.31 -11.31
C ARG A 65 0.02 14.50 -10.48
N VAL A 66 -1.12 15.10 -10.81
CA VAL A 66 -1.67 16.26 -10.06
C VAL A 66 -2.14 15.84 -8.68
N ILE A 67 -2.87 14.72 -8.58
CA ILE A 67 -3.35 14.18 -7.30
C ILE A 67 -2.17 13.91 -6.37
N VAL A 68 -1.15 13.20 -6.86
CA VAL A 68 0.03 12.84 -6.06
C VAL A 68 0.83 14.07 -5.68
N ALA A 69 1.10 15.00 -6.62
CA ALA A 69 1.85 16.21 -6.31
C ALA A 69 1.18 17.03 -5.20
N LYS A 70 -0.13 17.28 -5.34
CA LYS A 70 -0.89 18.05 -4.34
C LYS A 70 -1.14 17.30 -3.05
N GLY A 71 -1.32 15.99 -3.09
CA GLY A 71 -1.45 15.21 -1.87
C GLY A 71 -0.13 15.09 -1.11
N LEU A 72 1.02 15.04 -1.78
CA LEU A 72 2.32 15.11 -1.10
C LEU A 72 2.52 16.46 -0.39
N GLU A 73 2.08 17.58 -0.98
CA GLU A 73 2.07 18.87 -0.28
C GLU A 73 1.26 18.77 1.04
N VAL A 74 0.05 18.18 0.98
CA VAL A 74 -0.82 17.99 2.17
C VAL A 74 -0.19 17.04 3.20
N ILE A 75 0.44 15.96 2.75
CA ILE A 75 1.08 14.96 3.62
C ILE A 75 2.30 15.54 4.34
N ASN A 76 3.06 16.41 3.69
CA ASN A 76 4.25 17.03 4.26
C ASN A 76 3.93 18.22 5.18
N ASP A 77 2.85 18.96 4.90
CA ASP A 77 2.45 20.11 5.71
C ASP A 77 1.68 19.68 6.97
N ASN A 78 0.50 19.08 6.80
CA ASN A 78 -0.37 18.71 7.91
C ASN A 78 -1.16 17.42 7.61
N PRO A 79 -0.51 16.24 7.69
CA PRO A 79 -1.16 14.98 7.42
C PRO A 79 -2.22 14.68 8.48
N ARG A 80 -3.29 14.00 8.07
CA ARG A 80 -4.31 13.51 9.01
C ARG A 80 -3.72 12.66 10.14
N PRO A 81 -4.37 12.59 11.33
CA PRO A 81 -3.83 11.91 12.50
C PRO A 81 -3.37 10.47 12.23
N GLY A 82 -4.18 9.67 11.53
CA GLY A 82 -3.84 8.28 11.21
C GLY A 82 -2.60 8.14 10.33
N LEU A 83 -2.50 8.93 9.27
CA LEU A 83 -1.34 8.91 8.39
C LEU A 83 -0.09 9.39 9.13
N LYS A 84 -0.20 10.44 9.94
CA LYS A 84 0.89 10.91 10.80
C LYS A 84 1.41 9.81 11.74
N ALA A 85 0.50 9.03 12.34
CA ALA A 85 0.87 7.90 13.19
C ALA A 85 1.57 6.77 12.40
N LEU A 86 1.13 6.48 11.17
CA LEU A 86 1.82 5.52 10.29
C LEU A 86 3.21 6.00 9.86
N LEU A 87 3.37 7.28 9.56
CA LEU A 87 4.67 7.88 9.26
C LEU A 87 5.61 7.77 10.48
N LYS A 88 5.10 8.04 11.68
CA LYS A 88 5.83 7.89 12.94
C LYS A 88 6.32 6.46 13.17
N THR A 89 5.44 5.47 13.09
CA THR A 89 5.84 4.04 13.23
C THR A 89 6.77 3.58 12.12
N SER A 90 6.80 4.29 10.99
CA SER A 90 7.73 4.02 9.88
C SER A 90 9.09 4.69 10.04
N GLY A 91 9.33 5.47 11.10
CA GLY A 91 10.56 6.26 11.27
C GLY A 91 10.70 7.40 10.26
N LEU A 92 9.57 7.84 9.69
CA LEU A 92 9.51 8.87 8.64
C LEU A 92 8.92 10.19 9.15
N LEU A 93 8.65 10.31 10.45
CA LEU A 93 8.22 11.57 11.03
C LEU A 93 9.34 12.62 10.81
N ASP A 94 8.94 13.85 10.50
CA ASP A 94 9.84 15.00 10.29
C ASP A 94 10.78 14.86 9.08
N ARG A 95 10.42 14.03 8.10
CA ARG A 95 11.11 13.92 6.81
C ARG A 95 10.20 14.40 5.69
N ASP A 96 10.82 14.86 4.61
CA ASP A 96 10.12 15.06 3.34
C ASP A 96 9.69 13.69 2.79
N ILE A 97 8.37 13.50 2.77
CA ILE A 97 7.71 12.30 2.29
C ILE A 97 7.62 12.38 0.77
N ALA A 98 8.24 11.40 0.12
CA ALA A 98 8.08 11.11 -1.29
C ALA A 98 7.16 9.90 -1.52
N VAL A 99 6.71 9.72 -2.75
CA VAL A 99 5.85 8.57 -3.15
C VAL A 99 6.46 7.23 -2.74
N GLY A 100 7.78 7.06 -2.92
CA GLY A 100 8.48 5.83 -2.54
C GLY A 100 8.30 5.49 -1.05
N ASN A 101 8.30 6.49 -0.17
CA ASN A 101 8.05 6.27 1.26
C ASN A 101 6.63 5.73 1.50
N LEU A 102 5.64 6.25 0.79
CA LEU A 102 4.26 5.76 0.88
C LEU A 102 4.15 4.32 0.37
N ILE A 103 4.79 3.99 -0.75
CA ILE A 103 4.77 2.66 -1.37
C ILE A 103 5.44 1.62 -0.47
N PHE A 104 6.62 1.93 0.07
CA PHE A 104 7.46 0.93 0.75
C PHE A 104 7.28 0.89 2.26
N SER A 105 6.82 1.97 2.89
CA SER A 105 6.70 2.03 4.36
C SER A 105 5.26 2.08 4.85
N VAL A 106 4.37 2.81 4.17
CA VAL A 106 3.00 3.05 4.67
C VAL A 106 1.98 2.05 4.10
N SER A 107 1.90 1.94 2.77
CA SER A 107 0.97 1.05 2.06
C SER A 107 1.05 -0.42 2.53
N PRO A 108 2.24 -0.99 2.82
CA PRO A 108 2.37 -2.35 3.32
C PRO A 108 1.67 -2.60 4.65
N LYS A 109 1.57 -1.59 5.52
CA LYS A 109 0.93 -1.66 6.84
C LYS A 109 -0.60 -1.71 6.73
N ILE A 110 -1.15 -0.82 5.93
CA ILE A 110 -2.59 -0.79 5.62
C ILE A 110 -3.02 -2.11 4.96
N ASN A 111 -2.24 -2.58 3.98
CA ASN A 111 -2.52 -3.82 3.28
C ASN A 111 -2.35 -5.07 4.15
N ALA A 112 -1.55 -4.99 5.22
CA ALA A 112 -1.41 -6.11 6.16
C ALA A 112 -2.68 -6.33 6.96
N ALA A 113 -3.31 -5.25 7.46
CA ALA A 113 -4.56 -5.33 8.21
C ALA A 113 -5.68 -5.99 7.40
N GLY A 114 -5.82 -5.66 6.12
CA GLY A 114 -6.83 -6.29 5.26
C GLY A 114 -6.59 -7.78 4.95
N ARG A 115 -5.35 -8.28 5.09
CA ARG A 115 -4.99 -9.67 4.77
C ARG A 115 -4.88 -10.58 5.98
N LEU A 116 -4.54 -10.01 7.13
CA LEU A 116 -4.17 -10.74 8.34
C LEU A 116 -5.04 -10.42 9.54
N GLY A 117 -5.87 -9.38 9.46
CA GLY A 117 -6.70 -8.89 10.56
C GLY A 117 -8.03 -8.34 10.04
N ASP A 118 -8.52 -7.30 10.71
CA ASP A 118 -9.77 -6.62 10.34
C ASP A 118 -9.47 -5.36 9.53
N ALA A 119 -9.92 -5.34 8.27
CA ALA A 119 -9.77 -4.20 7.36
C ALA A 119 -10.40 -2.90 7.92
N ASN A 120 -11.40 -3.01 8.80
CA ASN A 120 -12.04 -1.86 9.44
C ASN A 120 -11.05 -1.03 10.26
N ARG A 121 -10.00 -1.64 10.83
CA ARG A 121 -8.97 -0.91 11.60
C ARG A 121 -8.20 0.09 10.74
N SER A 122 -7.94 -0.27 9.48
CA SER A 122 -7.29 0.65 8.53
C SER A 122 -8.21 1.81 8.18
N VAL A 123 -9.51 1.53 7.99
CA VAL A 123 -10.51 2.57 7.72
C VAL A 123 -10.64 3.50 8.93
N GLU A 124 -10.74 2.94 10.14
CA GLU A 124 -10.83 3.69 11.39
C GLU A 124 -9.60 4.57 11.61
N LEU A 125 -8.39 4.02 11.40
CA LEU A 125 -7.16 4.77 11.49
C LEU A 125 -7.12 5.93 10.46
N LEU A 126 -7.50 5.68 9.21
CA LEU A 126 -7.45 6.70 8.16
C LEU A 126 -8.58 7.73 8.23
N THR A 127 -9.64 7.48 9.02
CA THR A 127 -10.79 8.38 9.15
C THR A 127 -10.88 9.07 10.52
N THR A 128 -10.14 8.59 11.53
CA THR A 128 -10.17 9.18 12.87
C THR A 128 -9.58 10.58 12.93
N LYS A 129 -10.23 11.43 13.74
CA LYS A 129 -9.72 12.75 14.15
C LYS A 129 -9.02 12.71 15.51
N ASN A 130 -9.14 11.59 16.25
CA ASN A 130 -8.57 11.42 17.56
C ASN A 130 -7.10 10.97 17.43
N LYS A 131 -6.17 11.85 17.84
CA LYS A 131 -4.73 11.58 17.80
C LYS A 131 -4.31 10.43 18.73
N SER A 132 -4.97 10.26 19.87
CA SER A 132 -4.71 9.15 20.79
C SER A 132 -5.08 7.84 20.13
N LEU A 133 -6.30 7.75 19.61
CA LEU A 133 -6.77 6.54 18.91
C LEU A 133 -5.86 6.19 17.72
N ALA A 134 -5.41 7.19 16.95
CA ALA A 134 -4.46 6.96 15.87
C ALA A 134 -3.10 6.43 16.37
N ALA A 135 -2.62 6.93 17.51
CA ALA A 135 -1.39 6.47 18.14
C ALA A 135 -1.50 5.05 18.70
N ASP A 136 -2.70 4.60 19.07
CA ASP A 136 -2.98 3.26 19.54
C ASP A 136 -3.14 2.25 18.38
N LEU A 137 -3.81 2.67 17.30
CA LEU A 137 -4.07 1.80 16.13
C LEU A 137 -2.85 1.58 15.24
N ALA A 138 -2.03 2.61 15.00
CA ALA A 138 -0.91 2.50 14.05
C ALA A 138 0.15 1.44 14.44
N PRO A 139 0.55 1.28 15.72
CA PRO A 139 1.46 0.20 16.13
C PRO A 139 0.89 -1.20 15.85
N ASN A 140 -0.42 -1.40 16.03
CA ASN A 140 -1.06 -2.69 15.75
C ASN A 140 -0.94 -3.06 14.26
N LEU A 141 -1.15 -2.08 13.36
CA LEU A 141 -0.98 -2.30 11.91
C LEU A 141 0.48 -2.59 11.54
N ASP A 142 1.42 -1.98 12.25
CA ASP A 142 2.85 -2.23 12.07
C ASP A 142 3.23 -3.65 12.49
N GLU A 143 2.74 -4.11 13.64
CA GLU A 143 2.91 -5.48 14.11
C GLU A 143 2.30 -6.50 13.14
N GLU A 144 1.09 -6.24 12.63
CA GLU A 144 0.46 -7.09 11.61
C GLU A 144 1.30 -7.16 10.33
N ASN A 145 1.90 -6.05 9.91
CA ASN A 145 2.81 -6.03 8.77
C ASN A 145 4.09 -6.84 9.04
N HIS A 146 4.68 -6.72 10.24
CA HIS A 146 5.82 -7.54 10.64
C HIS A 146 5.47 -9.03 10.63
N ARG A 147 4.32 -9.41 11.19
CA ARG A 147 3.79 -10.78 11.16
C ARG A 147 3.62 -11.27 9.73
N ARG A 148 3.05 -10.44 8.85
CA ARG A 148 2.90 -10.73 7.41
C ARG A 148 4.22 -10.98 6.71
N GLN A 149 5.22 -10.15 6.98
CA GLN A 149 6.56 -10.34 6.43
C GLN A 149 7.21 -11.62 6.95
N GLY A 150 7.05 -11.95 8.23
CA GLY A 150 7.52 -13.21 8.82
C GLY A 150 6.89 -14.43 8.16
N ILE A 151 5.57 -14.43 7.94
CA ILE A 151 4.87 -15.50 7.21
C ILE A 151 5.39 -15.62 5.78
N LYS A 152 5.51 -14.50 5.05
CA LYS A 152 6.05 -14.50 3.68
C LYS A 152 7.45 -15.11 3.61
N LYS A 153 8.35 -14.74 4.53
CA LYS A 153 9.72 -15.29 4.59
C LYS A 153 9.70 -16.82 4.77
N LYS A 154 8.86 -17.34 5.68
CA LYS A 154 8.72 -18.79 5.90
C LYS A 154 8.27 -19.53 4.63
N VAL A 155 7.27 -19.00 3.93
CA VAL A 155 6.74 -19.59 2.69
C VAL A 155 7.79 -19.59 1.58
N VAL A 156 8.50 -18.47 1.39
CA VAL A 156 9.57 -18.36 0.38
C VAL A 156 10.69 -19.36 0.67
N ASN A 157 11.15 -19.45 1.92
CA ASN A 157 12.22 -20.38 2.30
C ASN A 157 11.82 -21.84 2.04
N LYS A 158 10.56 -22.21 2.33
CA LYS A 158 10.05 -23.56 2.02
C LYS A 158 10.04 -23.83 0.51
N GLY A 159 9.57 -22.89 -0.30
CA GLY A 159 9.55 -23.03 -1.76
C GLY A 159 10.95 -23.13 -2.38
N LEU A 160 11.92 -22.38 -1.86
CA LEU A 160 13.32 -22.48 -2.28
C LEU A 160 13.92 -23.84 -1.90
N ALA A 161 13.67 -24.33 -0.69
CA ALA A 161 14.14 -25.65 -0.26
C ALA A 161 13.56 -26.79 -1.11
N GLU A 162 12.26 -26.75 -1.43
CA GLU A 162 11.61 -27.72 -2.32
C GLU A 162 12.14 -27.65 -3.77
N SER A 163 12.45 -26.44 -4.26
CA SER A 163 13.02 -26.24 -5.58
C SER A 163 14.45 -26.80 -5.64
N GLN A 164 15.29 -26.50 -4.65
CA GLN A 164 16.65 -27.04 -4.54
C GLN A 164 16.65 -28.57 -4.43
N CYS A 165 15.70 -29.14 -3.67
CA CYS A 165 15.52 -30.59 -3.60
C CYS A 165 15.17 -31.21 -4.96
N ARG A 166 14.29 -30.58 -5.75
CA ARG A 166 13.96 -31.06 -7.11
C ARG A 166 15.11 -30.94 -8.10
N ILE A 167 15.90 -29.87 -8.05
CA ILE A 167 17.05 -29.68 -8.95
C ILE A 167 18.16 -30.69 -8.60
N GLY A 168 18.35 -31.02 -7.32
CA GLY A 168 19.27 -32.08 -6.88
C GLY A 168 18.80 -33.51 -7.15
N SER A 169 17.57 -33.69 -7.66
CA SER A 169 16.95 -35.01 -7.90
C SER A 169 16.82 -35.38 -9.38
N PHE A 170 17.44 -34.65 -10.32
CA PHE A 170 17.48 -35.08 -11.72
C PHE A 170 18.45 -36.25 -11.90
N PRO A 171 17.99 -37.47 -12.24
CA PRO A 171 18.88 -38.52 -12.70
C PRO A 171 19.14 -38.24 -14.19
N GLY A 172 20.14 -37.42 -14.49
CA GLY A 172 20.77 -37.48 -15.81
C GLY A 172 21.54 -38.80 -15.94
N PRO A 173 21.54 -39.47 -17.11
CA PRO A 173 22.34 -40.67 -17.31
C PRO A 173 23.79 -40.23 -17.43
N GLY A 174 24.52 -40.20 -16.30
CA GLY A 174 25.94 -39.91 -16.29
C GLY A 174 26.41 -39.33 -14.96
N HIS A 175 27.09 -40.18 -14.19
CA HIS A 175 28.02 -39.81 -13.12
C HIS A 175 27.47 -38.95 -11.97
N CYS A 176 26.85 -39.62 -11.01
CA CYS A 176 26.79 -39.11 -9.64
C CYS A 176 28.13 -39.43 -8.96
N SER A 177 28.96 -38.42 -8.75
CA SER A 177 30.12 -38.49 -7.86
C SER A 177 30.04 -37.35 -6.85
N LEU A 178 29.87 -37.73 -5.59
CA LEU A 178 30.29 -37.03 -4.38
C LEU A 178 29.52 -35.73 -4.03
N VAL A 179 28.36 -35.89 -3.40
CA VAL A 179 27.96 -34.96 -2.33
C VAL A 179 28.38 -35.59 -1.01
N ASN A 180 29.52 -35.12 -0.50
CA ASN A 180 30.10 -35.54 0.76
C ASN A 180 29.24 -35.02 1.93
N MET A 181 28.44 -35.90 2.53
CA MET A 181 27.75 -35.70 3.81
C MET A 181 28.36 -36.66 4.82
N ALA A 182 29.40 -36.22 5.53
CA ALA A 182 29.89 -36.86 6.75
C ALA A 182 30.71 -35.86 7.58
N GLY A 183 30.04 -34.82 8.08
CA GLY A 183 30.54 -34.05 9.21
C GLY A 183 29.99 -34.64 10.51
N THR A 184 30.54 -35.78 10.97
CA THR A 184 30.35 -36.26 12.34
C THR A 184 31.52 -37.17 12.76
N GLN A 185 32.23 -36.72 13.81
CA GLN A 185 33.18 -37.40 14.70
C GLN A 185 34.60 -37.72 14.19
N VAL A 186 35.58 -36.89 14.61
CA VAL A 186 36.51 -37.20 15.73
C VAL A 186 36.74 -35.92 16.54
#